data_AF-A0A7C7RWI0-F1
#
_entry.id   AF-A0A7C7RWI0-F1
#
_cell.length_a   1.000
_cell.length_b   1.000
_cell.length_c   1.000
_cell.angle_alpha   90.00
_cell.angle_beta   90.00
_cell.angle_gamma   90.00
#
_symmetry.space_group_name_H-M   'P 1'
#
loop_
_entity.id
_entity.type
_entity.pdbx_description
1 polymer ?
#
loop_
_entity_poly.entity_id
_entity_poly.type
_entity_poly.pdbx_seq_one_letter_code
_entity_poly.pdbx_strand_id
1 'polypeptide(L)'
;MKKKLFVLVLALMFVLGLTAGTNAQEYSFELEKEIVHVYYNEDGSMSLDYTFFFKNNAGAHIIDFIDVGTPNNSWRFSSVSADINGQAVKISTDYQGSGSGFAIDMGGYAIPAGGSAKVHVYVGYIDEVLYPNDEAEDYASAVFGTTYFGGQYVTGNTDMSISLHLPPGVQPDEAIYYYPSDNWDGNQEPISKIDENGRVTYTWHHASANGYTQYQFGVSFPDKYVPASAIITPSWLEKMGLDADTLFGLFICLGIVFFFVGIPIISSISARKRKMKYMSPKIAIEGHGIKRGLTAVESAILMEEPLDKVMTMILFGVIKKDAATVTNRDPLKIEVAKPIPEGLHKYEKDFLAAFADGKNNRAVQRKKMQKVTVDLIESVGKKMKGFSRKETVAYYKKIMERAWTQIETADTPEIMSEKYDKALEWTMLDDNYQDRTTSVFRHRPVYTPMWWRRYDPSFGRSAAGKSVSVPSSGGKSLASSMPQLPGANFAASIVGGAQTFSNKVVGNLNKFTSPVTQKTNPLPIRTSSGGSSSGGSSCACACACAGCACACAGGGR
;
A
#
# COMPACT_ATOMS: atom_id res chain seq x y z
N MET A 1 56.52 -2.74 6.87
CA MET A 1 55.14 -3.17 6.52
C MET A 1 54.96 -4.69 6.58
N LYS A 2 55.87 -5.51 6.01
CA LYS A 2 55.75 -6.98 5.98
C LYS A 2 55.60 -7.67 7.35
N LYS A 3 56.33 -7.22 8.40
CA LYS A 3 56.21 -7.78 9.76
C LYS A 3 54.87 -7.48 10.45
N LYS A 4 54.27 -6.31 10.19
CA LYS A 4 52.95 -5.94 10.76
C LYS A 4 51.81 -6.72 10.08
N LEU A 5 51.94 -6.97 8.78
CA LEU A 5 50.99 -7.80 8.04
C LEU A 5 51.04 -9.27 8.49
N PHE A 6 52.23 -9.81 8.74
CA PHE A 6 52.40 -11.18 9.23
C PHE A 6 51.77 -11.40 10.61
N VAL A 7 51.97 -10.46 11.54
CA VAL A 7 51.35 -10.52 12.89
C VAL A 7 49.83 -10.41 12.80
N LEU A 8 49.30 -9.60 11.87
CA LEU A 8 47.87 -9.44 11.69
C LEU A 8 47.22 -10.69 11.08
N VAL A 9 47.90 -11.37 10.16
CA VAL A 9 47.44 -12.66 9.61
C VAL A 9 47.51 -13.77 10.65
N LEU A 10 48.55 -13.81 11.48
CA LEU A 10 48.67 -14.80 12.57
C LEU A 10 47.59 -14.60 13.64
N ALA A 11 47.30 -13.33 13.98
CA ALA A 11 46.22 -13.00 14.90
C ALA A 11 44.84 -13.37 14.32
N LEU A 12 44.63 -13.19 13.01
CA LEU A 12 43.40 -13.58 12.33
C LEU A 12 43.22 -15.11 12.30
N MET A 13 44.29 -15.88 12.06
CA MET A 13 44.26 -17.34 12.15
C MET A 13 44.03 -17.85 13.57
N PHE A 14 44.54 -17.15 14.58
CA PHE A 14 44.31 -17.51 15.99
C PHE A 14 42.86 -17.23 16.42
N VAL A 15 42.24 -16.16 15.91
CA VAL A 15 40.81 -15.86 16.14
C VAL A 15 39.90 -16.84 15.41
N LEU A 16 40.28 -17.29 14.20
CA LEU A 16 39.55 -18.30 13.43
C LEU A 16 39.74 -19.73 13.96
N GLY A 17 40.80 -20.01 14.72
CA GLY A 17 41.06 -21.31 15.33
C GLY A 17 40.33 -21.56 16.66
N LEU A 18 39.65 -20.55 17.22
CA LEU A 18 38.93 -20.65 18.50
C LEU A 18 37.50 -21.18 18.37
N THR A 19 37.01 -21.49 17.17
CA THR A 19 35.77 -22.25 16.99
C THR A 19 36.07 -23.75 17.07
N ALA A 20 36.62 -24.20 18.20
CA ALA A 20 36.51 -25.60 18.56
C ALA A 20 35.02 -25.83 18.85
N GLY A 21 34.34 -26.57 17.97
CA GLY A 21 32.97 -26.99 18.22
C GLY A 21 32.92 -27.68 19.58
N THR A 22 32.18 -27.10 20.51
CA THR A 22 31.77 -27.80 21.72
C THR A 22 30.95 -29.01 21.27
N ASN A 23 31.40 -30.22 21.57
CA ASN A 23 30.53 -31.40 21.54
C ASN A 23 29.51 -31.23 22.66
N ALA A 24 28.53 -30.36 22.48
CA ALA A 24 27.31 -30.40 23.26
C ALA A 24 26.65 -31.72 22.89
N GLN A 25 26.38 -32.58 23.89
CA GLN A 25 25.51 -33.72 23.64
C GLN A 25 24.17 -33.14 23.19
N GLU A 26 23.72 -33.53 22.00
CA GLU A 26 22.40 -33.15 21.50
C GLU A 26 21.34 -34.08 22.09
N TYR A 27 20.12 -33.58 22.22
CA TYR A 27 18.98 -34.42 22.57
C TYR A 27 18.77 -35.46 21.46
N SER A 28 18.53 -36.71 21.84
CA SER A 28 18.21 -37.77 20.87
C SER A 28 17.47 -38.88 21.60
N PHE A 29 16.24 -39.18 21.18
CA PHE A 29 15.39 -40.13 21.88
C PHE A 29 14.42 -40.85 20.94
N GLU A 30 13.96 -42.02 21.37
CA GLU A 30 12.84 -42.75 20.79
C GLU A 30 11.59 -42.46 21.63
N LEU A 31 10.50 -42.11 20.95
CA LEU A 31 9.16 -42.15 21.54
C LEU A 31 8.54 -43.51 21.15
N GLU A 32 8.78 -44.53 21.98
CA GLU A 32 8.41 -45.92 21.64
C GLU A 32 6.90 -46.09 21.54
N LYS A 33 6.16 -45.39 22.40
CA LYS A 33 4.69 -45.45 22.46
C LYS A 33 4.10 -44.12 22.91
N GLU A 34 2.99 -43.75 22.30
CA GLU A 34 2.17 -42.61 22.68
C GLU A 34 0.69 -43.02 22.74
N ILE A 35 0.04 -42.76 23.87
CA ILE A 35 -1.39 -43.00 24.06
C ILE A 35 -2.02 -41.66 24.44
N VAL A 36 -3.05 -41.26 23.70
CA VAL A 36 -3.75 -40.00 23.89
C VAL A 36 -5.24 -40.26 24.06
N HIS A 37 -5.80 -39.77 25.16
CA HIS A 37 -7.24 -39.69 25.37
C HIS A 37 -7.66 -38.22 25.39
N VAL A 38 -8.61 -37.89 24.52
CA VAL A 38 -9.18 -36.55 24.39
C VAL A 38 -10.62 -36.62 24.83
N TYR A 39 -10.97 -35.86 25.87
CA TYR A 39 -12.32 -35.83 26.40
C TYR A 39 -12.99 -34.52 26.06
N TYR A 40 -14.10 -34.57 25.31
CA TYR A 40 -15.00 -33.43 25.15
C TYR A 40 -16.04 -33.47 26.27
N ASN A 41 -16.11 -32.43 27.08
CA ASN A 41 -16.91 -32.40 28.30
C ASN A 41 -18.28 -31.75 28.08
N GLU A 42 -19.22 -32.02 28.99
CA GLU A 42 -20.57 -31.46 28.96
C GLU A 42 -20.59 -29.93 29.05
N ASP A 43 -19.59 -29.30 29.68
CA ASP A 43 -19.45 -27.84 29.73
C ASP A 43 -18.85 -27.24 28.44
N GLY A 44 -18.54 -28.08 27.44
CA GLY A 44 -17.91 -27.70 26.18
C GLY A 44 -16.39 -27.56 26.25
N SER A 45 -15.77 -27.76 27.42
CA SER A 45 -14.32 -27.82 27.55
C SER A 45 -13.75 -29.15 27.04
N MET A 46 -12.44 -29.18 26.84
CA MET A 46 -11.69 -30.38 26.53
C MET A 46 -10.69 -30.69 27.66
N SER A 47 -10.54 -31.99 27.97
CA SER A 47 -9.46 -32.50 28.82
C SER A 47 -8.57 -33.44 28.02
N LEU A 48 -7.27 -33.43 28.29
CA LEU A 48 -6.28 -34.29 27.62
C LEU A 48 -5.59 -35.19 28.63
N ASP A 49 -5.43 -36.45 28.28
CA ASP A 49 -4.63 -37.43 29.02
C ASP A 49 -3.63 -38.08 28.05
N TYR A 50 -2.36 -37.74 28.23
CA TYR A 50 -1.25 -38.28 27.45
C TYR A 50 -0.45 -39.28 28.30
N THR A 51 -0.04 -40.37 27.66
CA THR A 51 1.00 -41.25 28.17
C THR A 51 2.08 -41.43 27.12
N PHE A 52 3.28 -40.93 27.42
CA PHE A 52 4.47 -41.06 26.59
C PHE A 52 5.42 -42.12 27.16
N PHE A 53 5.98 -42.94 26.29
CA PHE A 53 7.04 -43.89 26.64
C PHE A 53 8.33 -43.45 25.95
N PHE A 54 9.17 -42.74 26.69
CA PHE A 54 10.45 -42.24 26.19
C PHE A 54 11.56 -43.24 26.44
N LYS A 55 12.48 -43.30 25.49
CA LYS A 55 13.77 -43.96 25.63
C LYS A 55 14.85 -43.05 25.09
N ASN A 56 15.73 -42.60 25.96
CA ASN A 56 16.81 -41.71 25.61
C ASN A 56 17.93 -42.51 24.93
N ASN A 57 18.45 -42.03 23.81
CA ASN A 57 19.47 -42.77 23.06
C ASN A 57 20.80 -42.84 23.82
N ALA A 58 21.59 -43.87 23.51
CA ALA A 58 22.91 -44.02 24.11
C ALA A 58 23.81 -42.84 23.72
N GLY A 59 24.40 -42.17 24.72
CA GLY A 59 25.28 -41.00 24.52
C GLY A 59 24.57 -39.66 24.25
N ALA A 60 23.23 -39.64 24.25
CA ALA A 60 22.43 -38.42 24.12
C ALA A 60 22.42 -37.58 25.41
N HIS A 61 22.04 -36.31 25.29
CA HIS A 61 21.83 -35.46 26.46
C HIS A 61 20.74 -36.02 27.38
N ILE A 62 20.85 -35.81 28.68
CA ILE A 62 19.79 -36.17 29.63
C ILE A 62 18.48 -35.45 29.26
N ILE A 63 17.35 -36.14 29.31
CA ILE A 63 16.03 -35.51 29.16
C ILE A 63 15.61 -35.01 30.54
N ASP A 64 15.74 -33.72 30.77
CA ASP A 64 15.42 -33.04 32.04
C ASP A 64 14.18 -32.15 31.94
N PHE A 65 13.77 -31.80 30.73
CA PHE A 65 12.50 -31.13 30.42
C PHE A 65 11.77 -31.81 29.26
N ILE A 66 10.44 -31.82 29.34
CA ILE A 66 9.55 -32.24 28.24
C ILE A 66 8.53 -31.15 28.01
N ASP A 67 8.52 -30.58 26.81
CA ASP A 67 7.54 -29.59 26.39
C ASP A 67 6.30 -30.29 25.82
N VAL A 68 5.12 -29.96 26.33
CA VAL A 68 3.84 -30.52 25.87
C VAL A 68 2.98 -29.42 25.29
N GLY A 69 2.59 -29.58 24.03
CA GLY A 69 1.71 -28.66 23.34
C GLY A 69 0.26 -28.72 23.83
N THR A 70 -0.41 -27.58 23.79
CA THR A 70 -1.86 -27.46 24.00
C THR A 70 -2.51 -26.85 22.74
N PRO A 71 -3.79 -27.17 22.45
CA PRO A 71 -4.43 -26.79 21.19
C PRO A 71 -4.60 -25.28 20.93
N ASN A 72 -4.66 -24.49 22.01
CA ASN A 72 -4.82 -23.04 21.97
C ASN A 72 -4.29 -22.46 23.29
N ASN A 73 -4.42 -21.15 23.50
CA ASN A 73 -3.99 -20.47 24.74
C ASN A 73 -5.05 -20.50 25.86
N SER A 74 -6.23 -21.06 25.61
CA SER A 74 -7.41 -21.00 26.47
C SER A 74 -7.46 -22.20 27.45
N TRP A 75 -6.30 -22.58 27.99
CA TRP A 75 -6.16 -23.66 28.96
C TRP A 75 -5.80 -23.14 30.36
N ARG A 76 -6.08 -23.95 31.38
CA ARG A 76 -5.79 -23.57 32.78
C ARG A 76 -4.55 -24.27 33.29
N PHE A 77 -3.48 -23.53 33.53
CA PHE A 77 -2.24 -24.08 34.12
C PHE A 77 -2.46 -24.83 35.44
N SER A 78 -3.38 -24.35 36.28
CA SER A 78 -3.73 -25.00 37.54
C SER A 78 -4.45 -26.35 37.39
N SER A 79 -4.91 -26.70 36.18
CA SER A 79 -5.55 -27.98 35.88
C SER A 79 -4.59 -29.04 35.34
N VAL A 80 -3.31 -28.68 35.18
CA VAL A 80 -2.28 -29.56 34.64
C VAL A 80 -1.62 -30.34 35.78
N SER A 81 -1.44 -31.64 35.56
CA SER A 81 -0.63 -32.51 36.42
C SER A 81 0.18 -33.47 35.57
N ALA A 82 1.39 -33.82 36.03
CA ALA A 82 2.23 -34.80 35.37
C ALA A 82 2.91 -35.71 36.39
N ASP A 83 3.16 -36.96 35.97
CA ASP A 83 3.96 -37.92 36.72
C ASP A 83 4.94 -38.66 35.82
N ILE A 84 6.03 -39.11 36.45
CA ILE A 84 7.04 -39.94 35.80
C ILE A 84 7.09 -41.26 36.57
N ASN A 85 6.75 -42.35 35.88
CA ASN A 85 6.64 -43.69 36.47
C ASN A 85 5.75 -43.73 37.74
N GLY A 86 4.68 -42.93 37.78
CA GLY A 86 3.74 -42.82 38.91
C GLY A 86 4.16 -41.80 39.98
N GLN A 87 5.27 -41.09 39.82
CA GLN A 87 5.76 -40.09 40.78
C GLN A 87 5.51 -38.68 40.25
N ALA A 88 4.71 -37.90 40.98
CA ALA A 88 4.33 -36.55 40.56
C ALA A 88 5.56 -35.64 40.41
N VAL A 89 5.54 -34.83 39.35
CA VAL A 89 6.62 -33.88 39.04
C VAL A 89 6.09 -32.46 38.88
N LYS A 90 7.00 -31.49 38.82
CA LYS A 90 6.65 -30.09 38.65
C LYS A 90 6.40 -29.77 37.20
N ILE A 91 5.55 -28.78 36.98
CA ILE A 91 5.30 -28.16 35.69
C ILE A 91 5.77 -26.71 35.73
N SER A 92 6.18 -26.20 34.58
CA SER A 92 6.73 -24.86 34.40
C SER A 92 6.06 -24.18 33.22
N THR A 93 5.98 -22.85 33.29
CA THR A 93 5.56 -22.01 32.16
C THR A 93 6.68 -21.73 31.16
N ASP A 94 7.88 -22.28 31.39
CA ASP A 94 9.05 -22.16 30.52
C ASP A 94 8.94 -23.10 29.30
N TYR A 95 7.82 -22.99 28.58
CA TYR A 95 7.59 -23.75 27.35
C TYR A 95 8.48 -23.23 26.24
N GLN A 96 9.28 -24.11 25.66
CA GLN A 96 10.26 -23.77 24.62
C GLN A 96 9.88 -24.32 23.25
N GLY A 97 8.68 -24.90 23.15
CA GLY A 97 8.06 -25.35 21.92
C GLY A 97 7.45 -24.22 21.07
N SER A 98 6.83 -24.59 19.95
CA SER A 98 6.06 -23.67 19.11
C SER A 98 4.60 -23.63 19.57
N GLY A 99 3.97 -22.46 19.56
CA GLY A 99 2.55 -22.29 19.90
C GLY A 99 2.29 -22.18 21.40
N SER A 100 1.23 -22.83 21.87
CA SER A 100 0.82 -22.82 23.28
C SER A 100 1.17 -24.16 23.95
N GLY A 101 1.61 -24.13 25.21
CA GLY A 101 1.99 -25.32 25.95
C GLY A 101 2.63 -25.04 27.29
N PHE A 102 3.16 -26.08 27.92
CA PHE A 102 3.90 -26.03 29.18
C PHE A 102 5.08 -27.00 29.15
N ALA A 103 6.04 -26.78 30.05
CA ALA A 103 7.17 -27.67 30.24
C ALA A 103 6.97 -28.52 31.50
N ILE A 104 7.38 -29.78 31.45
CA ILE A 104 7.47 -30.68 32.59
C ILE A 104 8.91 -30.63 33.08
N ASP A 105 9.12 -30.26 34.33
CA ASP A 105 10.43 -30.31 35.00
C ASP A 105 10.62 -31.68 35.62
N MET A 106 11.47 -32.50 35.00
CA MET A 106 11.69 -33.88 35.42
C MET A 106 12.51 -33.98 36.71
N GLY A 107 13.26 -32.93 37.08
CA GLY A 107 14.09 -32.88 38.28
C GLY A 107 14.93 -34.14 38.49
N GLY A 108 14.74 -34.81 39.63
CA GLY A 108 15.45 -36.05 39.97
C GLY A 108 15.05 -37.29 39.15
N TYR A 109 14.04 -37.18 38.29
CA TYR A 109 13.49 -38.24 37.44
C TYR A 109 13.84 -38.05 35.96
N ALA A 110 14.78 -37.15 35.67
CA ALA A 110 15.31 -36.94 34.34
C ALA A 110 15.82 -38.26 33.72
N ILE A 111 15.61 -38.46 32.42
CA ILE A 111 15.92 -39.72 31.73
C ILE A 111 17.38 -39.67 31.28
N PRO A 112 18.29 -40.42 31.93
CA PRO A 112 19.70 -40.43 31.54
C PRO A 112 19.88 -41.07 30.16
N ALA A 113 21.03 -40.86 29.53
CA ALA A 113 21.38 -41.51 28.27
C ALA A 113 21.22 -43.04 28.36
N GLY A 114 20.51 -43.65 27.41
CA GLY A 114 20.18 -45.07 27.41
C GLY A 114 19.07 -45.49 28.39
N GLY A 115 18.50 -44.54 29.15
CA GLY A 115 17.39 -44.78 30.08
C GLY A 115 16.03 -44.67 29.41
N SER A 116 14.99 -45.11 30.11
CA SER A 116 13.60 -45.01 29.66
C SER A 116 12.68 -44.57 30.80
N ALA A 117 11.58 -43.90 30.47
CA ALA A 117 10.55 -43.57 31.44
C ALA A 117 9.16 -43.49 30.79
N LYS A 118 8.15 -43.82 31.58
CA LYS A 118 6.75 -43.52 31.28
C LYS A 118 6.41 -42.17 31.86
N VAL A 119 5.97 -41.24 31.02
CA VAL A 119 5.54 -39.91 31.41
C VAL A 119 4.04 -39.80 31.18
N HIS A 120 3.29 -39.55 32.24
CA HIS A 120 1.84 -39.32 32.18
C HIS A 120 1.56 -37.84 32.40
N VAL A 121 0.65 -37.30 31.60
CA VAL A 121 0.32 -35.88 31.60
C VAL A 121 -1.19 -35.74 31.47
N TYR A 122 -1.79 -35.02 32.40
CA TYR A 122 -3.20 -34.69 32.38
C TYR A 122 -3.40 -33.18 32.33
N VAL A 123 -4.20 -32.71 31.39
CA VAL A 123 -4.66 -31.32 31.27
C VAL A 123 -6.16 -31.30 31.49
N GLY A 124 -6.60 -30.80 32.63
CA GLY A 124 -8.00 -30.89 33.03
C GLY A 124 -8.96 -29.95 32.31
N TYR A 125 -8.51 -28.79 31.81
CA TYR A 125 -9.41 -27.79 31.23
C TYR A 125 -8.76 -27.00 30.10
N ILE A 126 -9.36 -27.10 28.91
CA ILE A 126 -9.05 -26.34 27.69
C ILE A 126 -10.37 -25.85 27.07
N ASP A 127 -10.52 -24.55 26.88
CA ASP A 127 -11.69 -23.91 26.28
C ASP A 127 -11.49 -23.65 24.78
N GLU A 128 -12.51 -23.15 24.08
CA GLU A 128 -12.42 -22.70 22.68
C GLU A 128 -11.99 -23.81 21.68
N VAL A 129 -12.50 -25.02 21.90
CA VAL A 129 -12.19 -26.24 21.12
C VAL A 129 -13.31 -26.71 20.21
N LEU A 130 -14.52 -26.17 20.37
CA LEU A 130 -15.72 -26.54 19.63
C LEU A 130 -16.12 -25.43 18.66
N TYR A 131 -16.53 -25.83 17.46
CA TYR A 131 -16.87 -24.93 16.36
C TYR A 131 -18.15 -25.40 15.67
N PRO A 132 -18.91 -24.52 15.00
CA PRO A 132 -20.08 -24.96 14.25
C PRO A 132 -19.67 -25.87 13.08
N ASN A 133 -20.48 -26.88 12.79
CA ASN A 133 -20.33 -27.69 11.59
C ASN A 133 -20.97 -26.97 10.39
N ASP A 134 -20.20 -26.78 9.31
CA ASP A 134 -20.70 -26.09 8.10
C ASP A 134 -21.58 -27.00 7.22
N GLU A 135 -21.54 -28.33 7.40
CA GLU A 135 -22.27 -29.32 6.58
C GLU A 135 -23.51 -29.89 7.29
N ALA A 136 -23.49 -29.95 8.63
CA ALA A 136 -24.60 -30.41 9.45
C ALA A 136 -25.07 -29.28 10.37
N GLU A 137 -26.17 -28.64 10.00
CA GLU A 137 -26.85 -27.68 10.89
C GLU A 137 -27.18 -28.40 12.23
N ASP A 138 -27.00 -27.71 13.36
CA ASP A 138 -27.17 -28.23 14.74
C ASP A 138 -26.07 -29.19 15.26
N TYR A 139 -24.89 -29.20 14.62
CA TYR A 139 -23.73 -29.97 15.10
C TYR A 139 -22.58 -29.06 15.55
N ALA A 140 -21.92 -29.49 16.63
CA ALA A 140 -20.62 -28.99 17.04
C ALA A 140 -19.52 -29.92 16.50
N SER A 141 -18.47 -29.32 15.96
CA SER A 141 -17.29 -29.97 15.41
C SER A 141 -16.05 -29.67 16.25
N ALA A 142 -15.20 -30.67 16.39
CA ALA A 142 -13.90 -30.54 17.04
C ALA A 142 -12.83 -31.28 16.24
N VAL A 143 -11.66 -30.66 16.12
CA VAL A 143 -10.47 -31.27 15.50
C VAL A 143 -9.34 -31.20 16.50
N PHE A 144 -8.79 -32.35 16.85
CA PHE A 144 -7.64 -32.48 17.74
C PHE A 144 -6.37 -32.76 16.94
N GLY A 145 -5.36 -31.92 17.11
CA GLY A 145 -4.00 -32.17 16.63
C GLY A 145 -3.11 -32.73 17.74
N THR A 146 -2.36 -33.80 17.47
CA THR A 146 -1.39 -34.37 18.42
C THR A 146 -0.28 -33.38 18.76
N THR A 147 0.30 -33.53 19.95
CA THR A 147 1.60 -32.90 20.26
C THR A 147 2.67 -33.59 19.43
N TYR A 148 3.74 -32.87 19.09
CA TYR A 148 4.84 -33.39 18.28
C TYR A 148 6.16 -32.78 18.76
N PHE A 149 7.27 -33.49 18.57
CA PHE A 149 8.60 -33.07 19.00
C PHE A 149 9.49 -32.70 17.81
N GLY A 150 10.66 -32.09 18.08
CA GLY A 150 11.61 -31.77 17.02
C GLY A 150 12.09 -33.03 16.28
N GLY A 151 11.80 -33.14 14.98
CA GLY A 151 12.16 -34.32 14.17
C GLY A 151 13.67 -34.60 14.08
N GLN A 152 14.50 -33.61 14.38
CA GLN A 152 15.96 -33.78 14.53
C GLN A 152 16.36 -34.55 15.80
N TYR A 153 15.49 -34.64 16.81
CA TYR A 153 15.75 -35.29 18.09
C TYR A 153 15.08 -36.68 18.18
N VAL A 154 13.96 -36.87 17.49
CA VAL A 154 13.19 -38.13 17.53
C VAL A 154 13.77 -39.15 16.56
N THR A 155 14.00 -40.37 17.03
CA THR A 155 14.41 -41.52 16.22
C THR A 155 13.42 -42.68 16.35
N GLY A 156 13.43 -43.59 15.37
CA GLY A 156 12.60 -44.79 15.40
C GLY A 156 11.13 -44.52 15.10
N ASN A 157 10.30 -45.55 15.33
CA ASN A 157 8.86 -45.51 15.12
C ASN A 157 8.15 -45.40 16.47
N THR A 158 6.95 -44.83 16.45
CA THR A 158 6.06 -44.69 17.60
C THR A 158 4.82 -45.55 17.42
N ASP A 159 4.53 -46.42 18.38
CA ASP A 159 3.21 -47.06 18.51
C ASP A 159 2.22 -46.03 19.06
N MET A 160 1.36 -45.48 18.20
CA MET A 160 0.50 -44.34 18.54
C MET A 160 -0.97 -44.74 18.59
N SER A 161 -1.66 -44.38 19.67
CA SER A 161 -3.11 -44.58 19.86
C SER A 161 -3.78 -43.28 20.27
N ILE A 162 -4.83 -42.87 19.54
CA ILE A 162 -5.61 -41.66 19.82
C ILE A 162 -7.06 -42.07 20.03
N SER A 163 -7.64 -41.71 21.17
CA SER A 163 -9.04 -41.96 21.49
C SER A 163 -9.77 -40.65 21.78
N LEU A 164 -10.79 -40.35 20.98
CA LEU A 164 -11.67 -39.22 21.18
C LEU A 164 -12.92 -39.68 21.93
N HIS A 165 -13.15 -39.16 23.13
CA HIS A 165 -14.30 -39.43 23.99
C HIS A 165 -15.30 -38.27 23.85
N LEU A 166 -16.47 -38.56 23.28
CA LEU A 166 -17.50 -37.56 23.05
C LEU A 166 -18.17 -37.12 24.36
N PRO A 167 -18.96 -36.01 24.34
CA PRO A 167 -19.73 -35.61 25.49
C PRO A 167 -20.67 -36.71 26.02
N PRO A 168 -20.94 -36.74 27.33
CA PRO A 168 -21.90 -37.68 27.90
C PRO A 168 -23.28 -37.59 27.22
N GLY A 169 -23.91 -38.75 26.98
CA GLY A 169 -25.26 -38.82 26.42
C GLY A 169 -25.36 -38.86 24.90
N VAL A 170 -24.27 -38.54 24.18
CA VAL A 170 -24.19 -38.68 22.71
C VAL A 170 -24.47 -40.13 22.32
N GLN A 171 -25.39 -40.34 21.37
CA GLN A 171 -25.69 -41.68 20.87
C GLN A 171 -24.72 -42.08 19.73
N PRO A 172 -24.39 -43.39 19.59
CA PRO A 172 -23.46 -43.85 18.55
C PRO A 172 -23.87 -43.53 17.11
N ASP A 173 -25.18 -43.44 16.84
CA ASP A 173 -25.77 -43.12 15.54
C ASP A 173 -25.87 -41.61 15.27
N GLU A 174 -25.75 -40.79 16.31
CA GLU A 174 -25.75 -39.32 16.18
C GLU A 174 -24.35 -38.76 15.94
N ALA A 175 -23.30 -39.49 16.29
CA ALA A 175 -21.91 -39.03 16.21
C ALA A 175 -21.29 -39.27 14.83
N ILE A 176 -20.48 -38.30 14.39
CA ILE A 176 -19.78 -38.31 13.11
C ILE A 176 -18.27 -38.29 13.40
N TYR A 177 -17.51 -39.18 12.78
CA TYR A 177 -16.05 -39.10 12.75
C TYR A 177 -15.59 -38.65 11.36
N TYR A 178 -14.42 -38.04 11.31
CA TYR A 178 -13.74 -37.69 10.05
C TYR A 178 -12.50 -38.56 9.86
N TYR A 179 -12.08 -38.73 8.62
CA TYR A 179 -10.80 -39.37 8.35
C TYR A 179 -9.64 -38.50 8.87
N PRO A 180 -8.59 -39.11 9.43
CA PRO A 180 -7.42 -38.38 9.88
C PRO A 180 -6.74 -37.61 8.75
N SER A 181 -5.85 -36.67 9.10
CA SER A 181 -5.06 -35.91 8.14
C SER A 181 -4.26 -36.81 7.18
N ASP A 182 -4.03 -36.34 5.94
CA ASP A 182 -3.38 -37.12 4.86
C ASP A 182 -2.01 -37.72 5.20
N ASN A 183 -1.33 -37.19 6.21
CA ASN A 183 -0.06 -37.68 6.71
C ASN A 183 -0.19 -38.91 7.65
N TRP A 184 -1.40 -39.29 8.04
CA TRP A 184 -1.69 -40.47 8.86
C TRP A 184 -1.88 -41.72 8.00
N ASP A 185 -0.90 -42.63 8.06
CA ASP A 185 -0.90 -43.92 7.35
C ASP A 185 -1.43 -45.09 8.22
N GLY A 186 -2.20 -44.76 9.26
CA GLY A 186 -2.79 -45.73 10.17
C GLY A 186 -4.15 -46.23 9.68
N ASN A 187 -4.94 -46.82 10.58
CA ASN A 187 -6.33 -47.07 10.26
C ASN A 187 -7.04 -45.74 9.94
N GLN A 188 -7.83 -45.71 8.88
CA GLN A 188 -8.61 -44.52 8.50
C GLN A 188 -9.93 -44.48 9.28
N GLU A 189 -10.60 -45.63 9.39
CA GLU A 189 -11.80 -45.78 10.21
C GLU A 189 -11.44 -46.07 11.67
N PRO A 190 -12.01 -45.34 12.64
CA PRO A 190 -11.77 -45.60 14.04
C PRO A 190 -12.47 -46.88 14.51
N ILE A 191 -11.93 -47.48 15.56
CA ILE A 191 -12.66 -48.45 16.36
C ILE A 191 -13.66 -47.65 17.22
N SER A 192 -14.96 -47.84 16.96
CA SER A 192 -16.04 -47.23 17.74
C SER A 192 -16.46 -48.11 18.91
N LYS A 193 -16.52 -47.55 20.12
CA LYS A 193 -16.94 -48.23 21.36
C LYS A 193 -17.71 -47.28 22.27
N ILE A 194 -18.33 -47.85 23.31
CA ILE A 194 -18.84 -47.11 24.45
C ILE A 194 -17.91 -47.41 25.63
N ASP A 195 -17.39 -46.38 26.28
CA ASP A 195 -16.51 -46.53 27.44
C ASP A 195 -17.29 -46.87 28.73
N GLU A 196 -16.55 -47.11 29.83
CA GLU A 196 -17.12 -47.46 31.13
C GLU A 196 -18.03 -46.36 31.70
N ASN A 197 -17.89 -45.12 31.22
CA ASN A 197 -18.69 -43.97 31.62
C ASN A 197 -19.88 -43.72 30.68
N GLY A 198 -20.11 -44.61 29.71
CA GLY A 198 -21.21 -44.50 28.76
C GLY A 198 -20.96 -43.49 27.64
N ARG A 199 -19.72 -43.04 27.42
CA ARG A 199 -19.38 -42.11 26.32
C ARG A 199 -19.05 -42.90 25.06
N VAL A 200 -19.47 -42.38 23.91
CA VAL A 200 -19.01 -42.88 22.61
C VAL A 200 -17.54 -42.50 22.42
N THR A 201 -16.73 -43.47 22.00
CA THR A 201 -15.30 -43.30 21.77
C THR A 201 -14.91 -43.73 20.37
N TYR A 202 -14.10 -42.91 19.70
CA TYR A 202 -13.46 -43.24 18.43
C TYR A 202 -11.95 -43.38 18.61
N THR A 203 -11.41 -44.57 18.33
CA THR A 203 -9.98 -44.86 18.51
C THR A 203 -9.26 -45.14 17.19
N TRP A 204 -8.21 -44.38 16.93
CA TRP A 204 -7.23 -44.63 15.87
C TRP A 204 -5.93 -45.19 16.44
N HIS A 205 -5.27 -46.06 15.69
CA HIS A 205 -4.06 -46.75 16.08
C HIS A 205 -3.12 -46.94 14.88
N HIS A 206 -1.85 -46.61 15.07
CA HIS A 206 -0.79 -46.79 14.10
C HIS A 206 0.47 -47.33 14.79
N ALA A 207 0.82 -48.59 14.51
CA ALA A 207 1.94 -49.27 15.17
C ALA A 207 3.33 -48.72 14.79
N SER A 208 3.43 -47.98 13.68
CA SER A 208 4.68 -47.39 13.17
C SER A 208 4.57 -45.92 12.79
N ALA A 209 3.85 -45.12 13.59
CA ALA A 209 3.78 -43.66 13.40
C ALA A 209 5.12 -43.02 13.79
N ASN A 210 5.16 -41.70 13.92
CA ASN A 210 6.31 -40.99 14.46
C ASN A 210 5.88 -39.89 15.44
N GLY A 211 6.76 -39.53 16.37
CA GLY A 211 6.52 -38.48 17.36
C GLY A 211 6.83 -37.05 16.90
N TYR A 212 7.19 -36.82 15.63
CA TYR A 212 7.58 -35.50 15.12
C TYR A 212 6.59 -34.89 14.11
N THR A 213 5.55 -35.64 13.74
CA THR A 213 4.49 -35.20 12.83
C THR A 213 3.24 -34.90 13.65
N GLN A 214 2.61 -33.75 13.38
CA GLN A 214 1.30 -33.47 13.91
C GLN A 214 0.23 -34.22 13.09
N TYR A 215 -0.53 -35.08 13.75
CA TYR A 215 -1.68 -35.78 13.17
C TYR A 215 -2.97 -35.16 13.68
N GLN A 216 -3.96 -35.02 12.80
CA GLN A 216 -5.25 -34.41 13.13
C GLN A 216 -6.38 -35.43 13.06
N PHE A 217 -7.28 -35.38 14.05
CA PHE A 217 -8.44 -36.26 14.18
C PHE A 217 -9.68 -35.42 14.45
N GLY A 218 -10.73 -35.64 13.67
CA GLY A 218 -11.96 -34.85 13.74
C GLY A 218 -13.16 -35.66 14.19
N VAL A 219 -14.04 -35.03 14.96
CA VAL A 219 -15.37 -35.53 15.32
C VAL A 219 -16.42 -34.44 15.26
N SER A 220 -17.68 -34.83 15.11
CA SER A 220 -18.84 -33.96 15.32
C SER A 220 -19.96 -34.69 16.05
N PHE A 221 -20.72 -33.94 16.81
CA PHE A 221 -21.86 -34.43 17.59
C PHE A 221 -22.92 -33.33 17.69
N PRO A 222 -24.19 -33.67 17.96
CA PRO A 222 -25.25 -32.67 18.11
C PRO A 222 -24.90 -31.61 19.15
N ASP A 223 -25.07 -30.34 18.82
CA ASP A 223 -24.71 -29.21 19.67
C ASP A 223 -25.49 -29.18 21.00
N LYS A 224 -26.67 -29.81 21.05
CA LYS A 224 -27.51 -29.97 22.26
C LYS A 224 -26.80 -30.59 23.47
N TYR A 225 -25.69 -31.31 23.25
CA TYR A 225 -24.92 -31.95 24.32
C TYR A 225 -23.91 -31.02 25.00
N VAL A 226 -23.78 -29.77 24.53
CA VAL A 226 -22.89 -28.75 25.09
C VAL A 226 -23.57 -27.36 25.12
N PRO A 227 -23.13 -26.43 25.98
CA PRO A 227 -23.64 -25.06 25.97
C PRO A 227 -23.34 -24.36 24.64
N ALA A 228 -24.32 -23.65 24.10
CA ALA A 228 -24.14 -22.83 22.89
C ALA A 228 -23.01 -21.78 23.02
N SER A 229 -22.71 -21.32 24.24
CA SER A 229 -21.61 -20.39 24.51
C SER A 229 -20.22 -21.00 24.35
N ALA A 230 -20.10 -22.33 24.35
CA ALA A 230 -18.82 -23.03 24.17
C ALA A 230 -18.47 -23.23 22.68
N ILE A 231 -19.40 -22.96 21.76
CA ILE A 231 -19.22 -23.13 20.32
C ILE A 231 -18.72 -21.83 19.72
N ILE A 232 -17.47 -21.83 19.27
CA ILE A 232 -16.78 -20.65 18.74
C ILE A 232 -17.14 -20.47 17.27
N THR A 233 -17.80 -19.37 16.95
CA THR A 233 -18.03 -18.95 15.57
C THR A 233 -16.90 -18.02 15.12
N PRO A 234 -15.98 -18.46 14.23
CA PRO A 234 -14.89 -17.60 13.78
C PRO A 234 -15.45 -16.39 13.02
N SER A 235 -14.82 -15.24 13.23
CA SER A 235 -15.22 -13.99 12.60
C SER A 235 -15.04 -14.03 11.08
N TRP A 236 -15.78 -13.18 10.35
CA TRP A 236 -15.66 -13.07 8.88
C TRP A 236 -14.23 -12.79 8.40
N LEU A 237 -13.42 -12.07 9.20
CA LEU A 237 -12.01 -11.80 8.91
C LEU A 237 -11.13 -13.05 9.01
N GLU A 238 -11.35 -13.88 10.04
CA GLU A 238 -10.64 -15.14 10.24
C GLU A 238 -11.01 -16.16 9.17
N LYS A 239 -12.30 -16.22 8.75
CA LYS A 239 -12.75 -17.06 7.63
C LYS A 239 -12.09 -16.70 6.29
N MET A 240 -11.59 -15.47 6.12
CA MET A 240 -10.86 -15.03 4.91
C MET A 240 -9.34 -15.23 4.98
N GLY A 241 -8.80 -15.82 6.05
CA GLY A 241 -7.36 -16.06 6.20
C GLY A 241 -6.53 -14.77 6.37
N LEU A 242 -7.16 -13.67 6.80
CA LEU A 242 -6.48 -12.41 7.08
C LEU A 242 -6.20 -12.31 8.58
N ASP A 243 -5.10 -12.91 9.01
CA ASP A 243 -4.56 -12.78 10.36
C ASP A 243 -4.01 -11.36 10.61
N ALA A 244 -4.12 -10.88 11.86
CA ALA A 244 -3.41 -9.73 12.39
C ALA A 244 -1.91 -9.69 12.03
N ASP A 245 -1.22 -10.84 11.92
CA ASP A 245 0.19 -10.92 11.52
C ASP A 245 0.42 -10.73 10.02
N THR A 246 -0.51 -11.18 9.18
CA THR A 246 -0.47 -10.88 7.74
C THR A 246 -0.69 -9.38 7.53
N LEU A 247 -1.60 -8.78 8.30
CA LEU A 247 -1.78 -7.33 8.33
C LEU A 247 -0.54 -6.64 8.89
N PHE A 248 0.07 -7.11 9.98
CA PHE A 248 1.22 -6.48 10.62
C PHE A 248 2.50 -6.57 9.77
N GLY A 249 2.77 -7.73 9.16
CA GLY A 249 3.87 -7.92 8.21
C GLY A 249 3.68 -7.11 6.92
N LEU A 250 2.45 -7.06 6.40
CA LEU A 250 2.10 -6.18 5.29
C LEU A 250 2.24 -4.70 5.69
N PHE A 251 1.88 -4.31 6.92
CA PHE A 251 2.02 -2.95 7.46
C PHE A 251 3.47 -2.58 7.75
N ILE A 252 4.38 -3.52 8.03
CA ILE A 252 5.82 -3.23 8.20
C ILE A 252 6.49 -3.09 6.83
N CYS A 253 6.25 -4.00 5.89
CA CYS A 253 6.84 -3.92 4.55
C CYS A 253 6.24 -2.77 3.73
N LEU A 254 4.91 -2.62 3.70
CA LEU A 254 4.27 -1.44 3.11
C LEU A 254 4.48 -0.20 3.96
N GLY A 255 4.65 -0.30 5.28
CA GLY A 255 4.93 0.86 6.14
C GLY A 255 6.29 1.46 5.86
N ILE A 256 7.34 0.65 5.65
CA ILE A 256 8.67 1.13 5.28
C ILE A 256 8.66 1.69 3.85
N VAL A 257 8.05 1.00 2.89
CA VAL A 257 7.90 1.53 1.51
C VAL A 257 7.04 2.80 1.50
N PHE A 258 5.94 2.83 2.25
CA PHE A 258 5.11 4.01 2.38
C PHE A 258 5.84 5.12 3.12
N PHE A 259 6.67 4.86 4.13
CA PHE A 259 7.40 5.90 4.84
C PHE A 259 8.52 6.51 3.99
N PHE A 260 9.25 5.71 3.23
CA PHE A 260 10.38 6.17 2.41
C PHE A 260 10.02 6.55 0.97
N VAL A 261 8.89 6.06 0.43
CA VAL A 261 8.43 6.35 -0.94
C VAL A 261 7.06 7.03 -0.91
N GLY A 262 6.11 6.47 -0.17
CA GLY A 262 4.73 6.99 -0.06
C GLY A 262 4.63 8.40 0.55
N ILE A 263 5.25 8.67 1.71
CA ILE A 263 5.25 9.96 2.41
C ILE A 263 5.97 11.01 1.57
N PRO A 264 7.15 10.79 0.97
CA PRO A 264 7.74 11.79 0.07
C PRO A 264 6.92 11.99 -1.20
N ILE A 265 6.23 10.97 -1.75
CA ILE A 265 5.31 11.13 -2.89
C ILE A 265 4.07 11.92 -2.47
N ILE A 266 3.40 11.57 -1.37
CA ILE A 266 2.22 12.28 -0.85
C ILE A 266 2.59 13.69 -0.39
N SER A 267 3.74 13.87 0.22
CA SER A 267 4.31 15.19 0.55
C SER A 267 4.61 15.99 -0.71
N SER A 268 5.15 15.35 -1.77
CA SER A 268 5.37 15.98 -3.07
C SER A 268 4.05 16.35 -3.77
N ILE A 269 3.06 15.46 -3.78
CA ILE A 269 1.72 15.69 -4.35
C ILE A 269 0.96 16.74 -3.55
N SER A 270 1.01 16.68 -2.22
CA SER A 270 0.39 17.66 -1.32
C SER A 270 1.08 19.02 -1.41
N ALA A 271 2.42 19.05 -1.51
CA ALA A 271 3.17 20.27 -1.79
C ALA A 271 2.84 20.84 -3.17
N ARG A 272 2.65 20.00 -4.20
CA ARG A 272 2.18 20.44 -5.53
C ARG A 272 0.76 21.02 -5.45
N LYS A 273 -0.18 20.33 -4.78
CA LYS A 273 -1.55 20.83 -4.55
C LYS A 273 -1.58 22.13 -3.75
N ARG A 274 -0.68 22.32 -2.77
CA ARG A 274 -0.56 23.57 -2.01
C ARG A 274 0.06 24.73 -2.80
N LYS A 275 0.95 24.46 -3.75
CA LYS A 275 1.56 25.48 -4.61
C LYS A 275 0.60 26.08 -5.65
N MET A 276 -0.49 25.38 -5.97
CA MET A 276 -1.59 25.90 -6.81
C MET A 276 -2.54 26.81 -6.00
N LYS A 277 -2.62 26.63 -4.67
CA LYS A 277 -3.48 27.43 -3.79
C LYS A 277 -2.84 28.79 -3.45
N TYR A 278 -2.68 29.66 -4.44
CA TYR A 278 -2.16 31.03 -4.26
C TYR A 278 -3.25 32.09 -4.00
N MET A 279 -4.54 31.73 -4.09
CA MET A 279 -5.66 32.60 -3.71
C MET A 279 -5.94 32.49 -2.20
N SER A 280 -6.18 33.63 -1.54
CA SER A 280 -6.51 33.67 -0.11
C SER A 280 -7.88 32.99 0.17
N PRO A 281 -8.02 32.22 1.27
CA PRO A 281 -9.30 31.66 1.71
C PRO A 281 -10.42 32.70 1.90
N LYS A 282 -10.08 33.99 2.06
CA LYS A 282 -11.05 35.08 2.25
C LYS A 282 -11.89 35.39 1.00
N ILE A 283 -11.44 34.95 -0.19
CA ILE A 283 -12.19 35.06 -1.45
C ILE A 283 -13.19 33.88 -1.60
N ALA A 284 -13.11 32.89 -0.70
CA ALA A 284 -14.03 31.75 -0.65
C ALA A 284 -15.21 31.96 0.30
N ILE A 285 -15.36 33.14 0.91
CA ILE A 285 -16.55 33.50 1.70
C ILE A 285 -17.68 33.75 0.71
N GLU A 286 -18.76 32.97 0.83
CA GLU A 286 -19.86 32.86 -0.12
C GLU A 286 -20.56 34.21 -0.41
N GLY A 287 -20.08 34.91 -1.43
CA GLY A 287 -20.85 35.96 -2.10
C GLY A 287 -21.97 35.36 -2.95
N HIS A 288 -22.95 36.18 -3.37
CA HIS A 288 -24.05 35.74 -4.23
C HIS A 288 -23.83 36.19 -5.68
N GLY A 289 -23.95 35.27 -6.64
CA GLY A 289 -23.90 35.56 -8.07
C GLY A 289 -22.53 35.46 -8.74
N ILE A 290 -22.55 35.46 -10.09
CA ILE A 290 -21.38 35.26 -10.95
C ILE A 290 -20.66 36.57 -11.32
N LYS A 291 -19.33 36.60 -11.23
CA LYS A 291 -18.54 37.74 -11.74
C LYS A 291 -18.33 37.62 -13.26
N ARG A 292 -19.10 38.39 -14.03
CA ARG A 292 -18.90 38.54 -15.49
C ARG A 292 -17.78 39.56 -15.80
N GLY A 293 -17.11 39.37 -16.93
CA GLY A 293 -16.10 40.29 -17.47
C GLY A 293 -14.67 40.09 -16.97
N LEU A 294 -14.33 38.90 -16.46
CA LEU A 294 -12.93 38.49 -16.29
C LEU A 294 -12.36 38.10 -17.66
N THR A 295 -11.10 38.45 -17.90
CA THR A 295 -10.37 37.95 -19.06
C THR A 295 -10.06 36.46 -18.89
N ALA A 296 -9.65 35.77 -19.96
CA ALA A 296 -9.24 34.36 -19.85
C ALA A 296 -8.04 34.19 -18.90
N VAL A 297 -7.09 35.13 -18.91
CA VAL A 297 -5.94 35.16 -17.99
C VAL A 297 -6.38 35.36 -16.53
N GLU A 298 -7.33 36.26 -16.28
CA GLU A 298 -7.89 36.47 -14.93
C GLU A 298 -8.68 35.25 -14.45
N SER A 299 -9.36 34.57 -15.37
CA SER A 299 -10.09 33.34 -15.09
C SER A 299 -9.15 32.19 -14.75
N ALA A 300 -8.00 32.09 -15.41
CA ALA A 300 -6.95 31.11 -15.10
C ALA A 300 -6.42 31.27 -13.67
N ILE A 301 -6.20 32.52 -13.22
CA ILE A 301 -5.83 32.82 -11.83
C ILE A 301 -6.93 32.43 -10.85
N LEU A 302 -8.20 32.68 -11.19
CA LEU A 302 -9.34 32.30 -10.35
C LEU A 302 -9.50 30.78 -10.21
N MET A 303 -9.18 30.05 -11.28
CA MET A 303 -9.18 28.58 -11.34
C MET A 303 -7.94 27.94 -10.73
N GLU A 304 -6.98 28.74 -10.25
CA GLU A 304 -5.72 28.25 -9.66
C GLU A 304 -4.84 27.46 -10.64
N GLU A 305 -4.88 27.82 -11.92
CA GLU A 305 -4.03 27.23 -12.97
C GLU A 305 -2.54 27.39 -12.68
N PRO A 306 -1.67 26.51 -13.22
CA PRO A 306 -0.22 26.68 -13.12
C PRO A 306 0.24 28.07 -13.60
N LEU A 307 1.06 28.76 -12.78
CA LEU A 307 1.46 30.16 -13.07
C LEU A 307 2.24 30.31 -14.39
N ASP A 308 2.94 29.26 -14.81
CA ASP A 308 3.65 29.20 -16.08
C ASP A 308 2.69 29.14 -17.28
N LYS A 309 1.57 28.42 -17.14
CA LYS A 309 0.44 28.44 -18.10
C LYS A 309 -0.15 29.85 -18.20
N VAL A 310 -0.42 30.50 -17.06
CA VAL A 310 -0.92 31.90 -17.01
C VAL A 310 0.04 32.86 -17.72
N MET A 311 1.35 32.75 -17.50
CA MET A 311 2.33 33.61 -18.17
C MET A 311 2.42 33.35 -19.69
N THR A 312 2.27 32.10 -20.11
CA THR A 312 2.19 31.75 -21.53
C THR A 312 0.96 32.35 -22.18
N MET A 313 -0.19 32.36 -21.48
CA MET A 313 -1.40 33.04 -21.95
C MET A 313 -1.18 34.55 -22.10
N ILE A 314 -0.47 35.20 -21.17
CA ILE A 314 -0.11 36.63 -21.28
C ILE A 314 0.79 36.86 -22.50
N LEU A 315 1.79 36.00 -22.71
CA LEU A 315 2.67 36.08 -23.88
C LEU A 315 1.87 35.99 -25.19
N PHE A 316 0.94 35.04 -25.29
CA PHE A 316 0.14 34.89 -26.52
C PHE A 316 -0.79 36.08 -26.70
N GLY A 317 -1.39 36.60 -25.63
CA GLY A 317 -2.19 37.83 -25.66
C GLY A 317 -1.42 39.03 -26.21
N VAL A 318 -0.18 39.27 -25.74
CA VAL A 318 0.63 40.40 -26.23
C VAL A 318 1.09 40.23 -27.69
N ILE A 319 1.37 39.01 -28.14
CA ILE A 319 1.77 38.75 -29.54
C ILE A 319 0.57 38.88 -30.48
N LYS A 320 -0.60 38.38 -30.05
CA LYS A 320 -1.86 38.49 -30.79
C LYS A 320 -2.29 39.95 -30.95
N LYS A 321 -2.05 40.79 -29.94
CA LYS A 321 -2.29 42.25 -29.95
C LYS A 321 -1.18 43.07 -30.61
N ASP A 322 -0.28 42.46 -31.38
CA ASP A 322 0.81 43.15 -32.09
C ASP A 322 1.82 43.90 -31.19
N ALA A 323 1.84 43.62 -29.87
CA ALA A 323 2.65 44.37 -28.92
C ALA A 323 4.06 43.79 -28.70
N ALA A 324 4.27 42.53 -29.08
CA ALA A 324 5.57 41.88 -29.00
C ALA A 324 5.82 40.89 -30.16
N THR A 325 7.08 40.76 -30.54
CA THR A 325 7.58 39.74 -31.49
C THR A 325 8.68 38.92 -30.84
N VAL A 326 8.59 37.58 -30.91
CA VAL A 326 9.60 36.65 -30.40
C VAL A 326 10.77 36.59 -31.35
N THR A 327 11.94 37.08 -30.93
CA THR A 327 13.17 37.05 -31.73
C THR A 327 13.97 35.77 -31.53
N ASN A 328 13.91 35.18 -30.33
CA ASN A 328 14.51 33.88 -30.03
C ASN A 328 13.64 33.12 -29.03
N ARG A 329 13.53 31.79 -29.17
CA ARG A 329 12.79 30.90 -28.27
C ARG A 329 13.64 30.34 -27.14
N ASP A 330 14.95 30.13 -27.37
CA ASP A 330 15.87 29.63 -26.35
C ASP A 330 17.20 30.41 -26.34
N PRO A 331 17.42 31.33 -25.36
CA PRO A 331 16.47 31.81 -24.35
C PRO A 331 15.38 32.70 -24.98
N LEU A 332 14.19 32.74 -24.36
CA LEU A 332 13.09 33.60 -24.84
C LEU A 332 13.54 35.07 -24.86
N LYS A 333 13.55 35.65 -26.06
CA LYS A 333 13.77 37.08 -26.29
C LYS A 333 12.57 37.63 -27.04
N ILE A 334 12.02 38.73 -26.52
CA ILE A 334 10.93 39.45 -27.16
C ILE A 334 11.38 40.86 -27.51
N GLU A 335 10.99 41.30 -28.69
CA GLU A 335 11.09 42.68 -29.15
C GLU A 335 9.73 43.33 -28.92
N VAL A 336 9.71 44.42 -28.14
CA VAL A 336 8.49 45.17 -27.82
C VAL A 336 8.22 46.17 -28.93
N ALA A 337 7.00 46.19 -29.45
CA ALA A 337 6.59 47.12 -30.50
C ALA A 337 6.68 48.59 -30.03
N LYS A 338 7.12 49.47 -30.93
CA LYS A 338 7.18 50.93 -30.71
C LYS A 338 6.44 51.61 -31.87
N PRO A 339 5.30 52.28 -31.64
CA PRO A 339 4.61 52.49 -30.36
C PRO A 339 3.91 51.23 -29.82
N ILE A 340 3.63 51.22 -28.51
CA ILE A 340 2.84 50.15 -27.88
C ILE A 340 1.38 50.27 -28.34
N PRO A 341 0.75 49.21 -28.86
CA PRO A 341 -0.65 49.23 -29.28
C PRO A 341 -1.62 49.64 -28.16
N GLU A 342 -2.74 50.25 -28.53
CA GLU A 342 -3.82 50.55 -27.59
C GLU A 342 -4.59 49.28 -27.19
N GLY A 343 -5.25 49.28 -26.02
CA GLY A 343 -6.06 48.13 -25.57
C GLY A 343 -5.32 47.03 -24.80
N LEU A 344 -4.05 47.24 -24.42
CA LEU A 344 -3.34 46.32 -23.52
C LEU A 344 -3.85 46.45 -22.08
N HIS A 345 -4.10 45.31 -21.44
CA HIS A 345 -4.39 45.22 -20.01
C HIS A 345 -3.16 45.58 -19.18
N LYS A 346 -3.39 45.97 -17.92
CA LYS A 346 -2.30 46.34 -17.01
C LYS A 346 -1.24 45.25 -16.88
N TYR A 347 -1.66 44.00 -16.68
CA TYR A 347 -0.73 42.87 -16.56
C TYR A 347 0.08 42.61 -17.84
N GLU A 348 -0.45 42.94 -19.02
CA GLU A 348 0.25 42.84 -20.31
C GLU A 348 1.32 43.93 -20.44
N LYS A 349 1.01 45.16 -20.01
CA LYS A 349 1.99 46.27 -19.99
C LYS A 349 3.12 45.97 -19.00
N ASP A 350 2.78 45.51 -17.80
CA ASP A 350 3.75 45.14 -16.78
C ASP A 350 4.59 43.94 -17.24
N PHE A 351 4.00 43.02 -18.02
CA PHE A 351 4.72 41.92 -18.65
C PHE A 351 5.75 42.43 -19.66
N LEU A 352 5.38 43.31 -20.60
CA LEU A 352 6.30 43.88 -21.57
C LEU A 352 7.44 44.66 -20.92
N ALA A 353 7.14 45.41 -19.84
CA ALA A 353 8.14 46.12 -19.04
C ALA A 353 9.15 45.18 -18.36
N ALA A 354 8.80 43.91 -18.13
CA ALA A 354 9.71 42.90 -17.60
C ALA A 354 10.79 42.48 -18.62
N PHE A 355 10.51 42.62 -19.91
CA PHE A 355 11.42 42.25 -21.00
C PHE A 355 12.11 43.45 -21.68
N ALA A 356 11.68 44.68 -21.38
CA ALA A 356 12.19 45.91 -21.99
C ALA A 356 13.71 46.14 -21.82
N ASP A 357 14.31 45.61 -20.75
CA ASP A 357 15.72 45.89 -20.42
C ASP A 357 16.73 45.19 -21.34
N GLY A 358 16.31 44.21 -22.16
CA GLY A 358 17.14 43.51 -23.17
C GLY A 358 18.37 42.74 -22.66
N LYS A 359 18.73 42.87 -21.38
CA LYS A 359 20.02 42.43 -20.80
C LYS A 359 20.06 40.99 -20.28
N ASN A 360 19.10 40.13 -20.63
CA ASN A 360 19.07 38.71 -20.23
C ASN A 360 19.33 38.44 -18.73
N ASN A 361 19.06 39.40 -17.85
CA ASN A 361 19.23 39.19 -16.41
C ASN A 361 18.04 38.40 -15.87
N ARG A 362 18.17 37.06 -15.92
CA ARG A 362 17.14 36.09 -15.54
C ARG A 362 16.61 36.29 -14.12
N ALA A 363 17.46 36.71 -13.18
CA ALA A 363 17.04 36.93 -11.80
C ALA A 363 16.13 38.15 -11.67
N VAL A 364 16.44 39.24 -12.37
CA VAL A 364 15.65 40.48 -12.40
C VAL A 364 14.32 40.25 -13.14
N GLN A 365 14.37 39.60 -14.30
CA GLN A 365 13.17 39.22 -15.06
C GLN A 365 12.22 38.37 -14.21
N ARG A 366 12.74 37.34 -13.53
CA ARG A 366 11.95 36.50 -12.63
C ARG A 366 11.28 37.32 -11.52
N LYS A 367 11.99 38.27 -10.90
CA LYS A 367 11.44 39.14 -9.84
C LYS A 367 10.35 40.07 -10.38
N LYS A 368 10.54 40.65 -11.57
CA LYS A 368 9.51 41.45 -12.26
C LYS A 368 8.27 40.60 -12.59
N MET A 369 8.47 39.36 -13.05
CA MET A 369 7.38 38.41 -13.34
C MET A 369 6.61 37.98 -12.09
N GLN A 370 7.30 37.73 -10.98
CA GLN A 370 6.63 37.49 -9.69
C GLN A 370 5.75 38.68 -9.28
N LYS A 371 6.22 39.92 -9.53
CA LYS A 371 5.42 41.12 -9.27
C LYS A 371 4.18 41.18 -10.15
N VAL A 372 4.29 40.90 -11.46
CA VAL A 372 3.12 40.84 -12.36
C VAL A 372 2.08 39.84 -11.84
N THR A 373 2.51 38.65 -11.41
CA THR A 373 1.59 37.65 -10.85
C THR A 373 0.90 38.13 -9.58
N VAL A 374 1.65 38.72 -8.63
CA VAL A 374 1.08 39.23 -7.38
C VAL A 374 0.06 40.33 -7.66
N ASP A 375 0.41 41.29 -8.51
CA ASP A 375 -0.48 42.40 -8.88
C ASP A 375 -1.75 41.90 -9.60
N LEU A 376 -1.63 40.84 -10.42
CA LEU A 376 -2.75 40.17 -11.09
C LEU A 376 -3.66 39.44 -10.09
N ILE A 377 -3.10 38.65 -9.16
CA ILE A 377 -3.85 37.96 -8.11
C ILE A 377 -4.62 38.97 -7.24
N GLU A 378 -3.98 40.06 -6.84
CA GLU A 378 -4.63 41.13 -6.08
C GLU A 378 -5.77 41.80 -6.86
N SER A 379 -5.57 42.04 -8.16
CA SER A 379 -6.61 42.59 -9.05
C SER A 379 -7.82 41.66 -9.15
N VAL A 380 -7.58 40.35 -9.36
CA VAL A 380 -8.65 39.34 -9.40
C VAL A 380 -9.36 39.25 -8.05
N GLY A 381 -8.62 39.25 -6.94
CA GLY A 381 -9.20 39.25 -5.59
C GLY A 381 -10.10 40.46 -5.33
N LYS A 382 -9.69 41.66 -5.78
CA LYS A 382 -10.52 42.88 -5.70
C LYS A 382 -11.78 42.76 -6.57
N LYS A 383 -11.66 42.24 -7.80
CA LYS A 383 -12.79 42.03 -8.73
C LYS A 383 -13.79 40.97 -8.25
N MET A 384 -13.32 39.99 -7.48
CA MET A 384 -14.14 38.90 -6.93
C MET A 384 -14.83 39.24 -5.61
N LYS A 385 -14.52 40.39 -5.01
CA LYS A 385 -15.13 40.82 -3.74
C LYS A 385 -16.65 40.90 -3.91
N GLY A 386 -17.38 40.09 -3.14
CA GLY A 386 -18.85 40.03 -3.16
C GLY A 386 -19.46 39.03 -4.14
N PHE A 387 -18.67 38.31 -4.94
CA PHE A 387 -19.16 37.30 -5.89
C PHE A 387 -18.83 35.87 -5.44
N SER A 388 -19.65 34.90 -5.86
CA SER A 388 -19.38 33.48 -5.59
C SER A 388 -18.23 32.99 -6.46
N ARG A 389 -17.13 32.56 -5.83
CA ARG A 389 -16.02 31.93 -6.56
C ARG A 389 -16.48 30.67 -7.29
N LYS A 390 -17.23 29.79 -6.62
CA LYS A 390 -17.68 28.51 -7.17
C LYS A 390 -18.54 28.71 -8.42
N GLU A 391 -19.53 29.61 -8.35
CA GLU A 391 -20.40 29.90 -9.49
C GLU A 391 -19.64 30.61 -10.62
N THR A 392 -18.73 31.52 -10.28
CA THR A 392 -17.91 32.23 -11.27
C THR A 392 -16.98 31.28 -12.02
N VAL A 393 -16.33 30.34 -11.31
CA VAL A 393 -15.51 29.28 -11.94
C VAL A 393 -16.37 28.42 -12.86
N ALA A 394 -17.55 27.98 -12.40
CA ALA A 394 -18.46 27.19 -13.23
C ALA A 394 -18.92 27.95 -14.49
N TYR A 395 -19.14 29.26 -14.39
CA TYR A 395 -19.49 30.11 -15.53
C TYR A 395 -18.38 30.15 -16.59
N TYR A 396 -17.12 30.36 -16.19
CA TYR A 396 -16.00 30.41 -17.15
C TYR A 396 -15.63 29.04 -17.72
N LYS A 397 -15.82 27.94 -16.95
CA LYS A 397 -15.70 26.58 -17.49
C LYS A 397 -16.68 26.34 -18.63
N LYS A 398 -17.93 26.79 -18.51
CA LYS A 398 -18.91 26.72 -19.60
C LYS A 398 -18.52 27.54 -20.83
N ILE A 399 -17.86 28.69 -20.67
CA ILE A 399 -17.36 29.49 -21.79
C ILE A 399 -16.24 28.74 -22.52
N MET A 400 -15.31 28.17 -21.77
CA MET A 400 -14.23 27.33 -22.29
C MET A 400 -14.76 26.10 -23.04
N GLU A 401 -15.73 25.38 -22.47
CA GLU A 401 -16.37 24.23 -23.12
C GLU A 401 -17.04 24.63 -24.44
N ARG A 402 -17.80 25.73 -24.45
CA ARG A 402 -18.42 26.26 -25.68
C ARG A 402 -17.39 26.66 -26.73
N ALA A 403 -16.27 27.24 -26.33
CA ALA A 403 -15.16 27.58 -27.22
C ALA A 403 -14.60 26.33 -27.92
N TRP A 404 -14.40 25.24 -27.17
CA TRP A 404 -13.97 23.96 -27.74
C TRP A 404 -15.02 23.32 -28.64
N THR A 405 -16.28 23.30 -28.22
CA THR A 405 -17.37 22.77 -29.07
C THR A 405 -17.41 23.51 -30.41
N GLN A 406 -17.26 24.83 -30.41
CA GLN A 406 -17.24 25.62 -31.66
C GLN A 406 -16.08 25.28 -32.60
N ILE A 407 -14.96 24.77 -32.07
CA ILE A 407 -13.80 24.33 -32.86
C ILE A 407 -14.01 22.90 -33.36
N GLU A 408 -14.53 22.01 -32.50
CA GLU A 408 -14.76 20.60 -32.80
C GLU A 408 -15.87 20.40 -33.84
N THR A 409 -16.92 21.21 -33.81
CA THR A 409 -18.03 21.15 -34.77
C THR A 409 -17.78 21.95 -36.06
N ALA A 410 -16.58 22.48 -36.27
CA ALA A 410 -16.28 23.20 -37.49
C ALA A 410 -16.08 22.22 -38.67
N ASP A 411 -16.88 22.39 -39.73
CA ASP A 411 -16.91 21.49 -40.87
C ASP A 411 -15.66 21.59 -41.77
N THR A 412 -15.04 22.78 -41.85
CA THR A 412 -13.86 23.02 -42.69
C THR A 412 -12.62 23.40 -41.87
N PRO A 413 -11.40 23.02 -42.31
CA PRO A 413 -10.16 23.40 -41.63
C PRO A 413 -9.94 24.92 -41.54
N GLU A 414 -10.46 25.71 -42.49
CA GLU A 414 -10.38 27.17 -42.49
C GLU A 414 -11.22 27.78 -41.37
N ILE A 415 -12.49 27.37 -41.26
CA ILE A 415 -13.41 27.84 -40.23
C ILE A 415 -12.87 27.41 -38.86
N MET A 416 -12.36 26.18 -38.78
CA MET A 416 -11.76 25.64 -37.57
C MET A 416 -10.58 26.49 -37.08
N SER A 417 -9.65 26.84 -37.97
CA SER A 417 -8.53 27.73 -37.68
C SER A 417 -8.97 29.13 -37.26
N GLU A 418 -10.00 29.69 -37.89
CA GLU A 418 -10.54 31.01 -37.52
C GLU A 418 -11.21 30.97 -36.13
N LYS A 419 -11.98 29.93 -35.83
CA LYS A 419 -12.59 29.72 -34.51
C LYS A 419 -11.52 29.53 -33.45
N TYR A 420 -10.48 28.75 -33.75
CA TYR A 420 -9.34 28.55 -32.88
C TYR A 420 -8.60 29.85 -32.58
N ASP A 421 -8.34 30.68 -33.59
CA ASP A 421 -7.70 31.99 -33.40
C ASP A 421 -8.50 32.89 -32.44
N LYS A 422 -9.82 32.97 -32.66
CA LYS A 422 -10.72 33.77 -31.82
C LYS A 422 -10.82 33.22 -30.40
N ALA A 423 -10.83 31.90 -30.24
CA ALA A 423 -11.06 31.23 -28.98
C ALA A 423 -9.78 30.84 -28.21
N LEU A 424 -8.58 31.04 -28.78
CA LEU A 424 -7.30 30.59 -28.25
C LEU A 424 -7.11 30.86 -26.75
N GLU A 425 -7.40 32.08 -26.31
CA GLU A 425 -7.21 32.46 -24.91
C GLU A 425 -8.11 31.65 -23.97
N TRP A 426 -9.32 31.28 -24.42
CA TRP A 426 -10.26 30.47 -23.67
C TRP A 426 -9.95 28.98 -23.77
N THR A 427 -9.48 28.48 -24.91
CA THR A 427 -9.10 27.07 -25.05
C THR A 427 -7.86 26.75 -24.22
N MET A 428 -6.92 27.69 -24.12
CA MET A 428 -5.75 27.60 -23.24
C MET A 428 -6.10 27.50 -21.76
N LEU A 429 -7.32 27.84 -21.35
CA LEU A 429 -7.77 27.66 -19.98
C LEU A 429 -7.94 26.18 -19.62
N ASP A 430 -8.23 25.32 -20.60
CA ASP A 430 -8.50 23.89 -20.40
C ASP A 430 -7.31 23.16 -19.78
N ASP A 431 -7.57 22.38 -18.72
CA ASP A 431 -6.59 21.50 -18.09
C ASP A 431 -5.97 20.54 -19.10
N ASN A 432 -6.77 20.07 -20.06
CA ASN A 432 -6.37 19.14 -21.12
C ASN A 432 -6.03 19.85 -22.44
N TYR A 433 -5.73 21.16 -22.41
CA TYR A 433 -5.49 21.97 -23.62
C TYR A 433 -4.50 21.32 -24.60
N GLN A 434 -3.40 20.74 -24.11
CA GLN A 434 -2.36 20.13 -24.97
C GLN A 434 -2.88 18.89 -25.72
N ASP A 435 -3.50 17.97 -24.98
CA ASP A 435 -4.03 16.73 -25.54
C ASP A 435 -5.22 17.00 -26.46
N ARG A 436 -6.10 17.92 -26.04
CA ARG A 436 -7.27 18.32 -26.83
C ARG A 436 -6.86 19.00 -28.13
N THR A 437 -5.91 19.95 -28.09
CA THR A 437 -5.35 20.56 -29.30
C THR A 437 -4.75 19.51 -30.23
N THR A 438 -3.97 18.57 -29.68
CA THR A 438 -3.36 17.50 -30.48
C THR A 438 -4.41 16.61 -31.14
N SER A 439 -5.43 16.18 -30.39
CA SER A 439 -6.50 15.30 -30.90
C SER A 439 -7.33 15.97 -31.98
N VAL A 440 -7.71 17.22 -31.76
CA VAL A 440 -8.57 18.02 -32.65
C VAL A 440 -7.88 18.30 -33.98
N PHE A 441 -6.58 18.61 -33.97
CA PHE A 441 -5.82 18.94 -35.18
C PHE A 441 -5.04 17.75 -35.79
N ARG A 442 -5.07 16.55 -35.19
CA ARG A 442 -4.26 15.39 -35.64
C ARG A 442 -4.43 15.04 -37.11
N HIS A 443 -5.66 15.11 -37.61
CA HIS A 443 -6.05 14.65 -38.93
C HIS A 443 -6.41 15.79 -39.90
N ARG A 444 -6.15 17.05 -39.53
CA ARG A 444 -6.55 18.23 -40.31
C ARG A 444 -5.39 19.20 -40.49
N PRO A 445 -5.22 19.84 -41.67
CA PRO A 445 -4.26 20.93 -41.83
C PRO A 445 -4.71 22.13 -41.00
N VAL A 446 -3.75 22.88 -40.44
CA VAL A 446 -4.01 24.09 -39.66
C VAL A 446 -3.56 25.31 -40.45
N TYR A 447 -4.50 26.22 -40.72
CA TYR A 447 -4.18 27.57 -41.15
C TYR A 447 -3.74 28.38 -39.95
N THR A 448 -2.49 28.81 -39.96
CA THR A 448 -1.94 29.58 -38.84
C THR A 448 -2.40 31.04 -38.89
N PRO A 449 -2.79 31.63 -37.76
CA PRO A 449 -3.13 33.05 -37.71
C PRO A 449 -1.95 33.95 -38.09
N MET A 450 -2.21 35.16 -38.57
CA MET A 450 -1.15 36.12 -38.97
C MET A 450 -0.15 36.45 -37.85
N TRP A 451 -0.61 36.46 -36.60
CA TRP A 451 0.26 36.68 -35.44
C TRP A 451 1.21 35.52 -35.15
N TRP A 452 0.96 34.32 -35.70
CA TRP A 452 1.77 33.13 -35.49
C TRP A 452 3.22 33.32 -35.88
N ARG A 453 3.46 34.06 -36.98
CA ARG A 453 4.81 34.39 -37.46
C ARG A 453 5.61 35.21 -36.43
N ARG A 454 4.93 36.00 -35.59
CA ARG A 454 5.56 36.77 -34.52
C ARG A 454 5.86 35.92 -33.29
N TYR A 455 5.20 34.78 -33.15
CA TYR A 455 5.47 33.82 -32.09
C TYR A 455 6.56 32.81 -32.46
N ASP A 456 6.56 32.38 -33.73
CA ASP A 456 7.49 31.40 -34.25
C ASP A 456 8.45 32.00 -35.29
N PRO A 457 9.67 32.41 -34.87
CA PRO A 457 10.66 32.93 -35.83
C PRO A 457 11.16 31.85 -36.79
N SER A 458 10.99 30.56 -36.48
CA SER A 458 11.38 29.44 -37.36
C SER A 458 10.35 29.15 -38.46
N PHE A 459 9.09 29.54 -38.22
CA PHE A 459 7.97 29.33 -39.15
C PHE A 459 8.14 30.05 -40.50
N GLY A 460 8.95 31.12 -40.55
CA GLY A 460 9.30 31.80 -41.80
C GLY A 460 10.51 31.23 -42.55
N ARG A 461 11.34 30.38 -41.92
CA ARG A 461 12.56 29.82 -42.55
C ARG A 461 12.30 28.51 -43.28
N SER A 462 11.27 27.76 -42.88
CA SER A 462 10.89 26.50 -43.56
C SER A 462 9.98 26.70 -44.78
N ALA A 463 9.34 27.86 -44.94
CA ALA A 463 8.51 28.15 -46.13
C ALA A 463 9.33 28.44 -47.42
N ALA A 464 10.65 28.59 -47.32
CA ALA A 464 11.54 28.69 -48.46
C ALA A 464 12.03 27.33 -48.98
N GLY A 465 11.59 26.21 -48.38
CA GLY A 465 11.99 24.85 -48.77
C GLY A 465 10.78 24.00 -49.13
N LYS A 466 10.64 23.71 -50.43
CA LYS A 466 9.67 22.81 -51.09
C LYS A 466 8.27 23.38 -51.26
N SER A 467 8.07 24.09 -52.37
CA SER A 467 6.80 24.11 -53.09
C SER A 467 6.39 22.66 -53.42
N VAL A 468 5.38 22.15 -52.75
CA VAL A 468 4.64 20.98 -53.24
C VAL A 468 3.70 21.49 -54.33
N SER A 469 3.96 21.08 -55.56
CA SER A 469 3.11 21.36 -56.71
C SER A 469 1.76 20.63 -56.56
N VAL A 470 0.66 21.39 -56.47
CA VAL A 470 -0.71 20.89 -56.66
C VAL A 470 -1.27 21.54 -57.94
N PRO A 471 -1.98 20.81 -58.82
CA PRO A 471 -2.52 21.37 -60.06
C PRO A 471 -3.62 22.39 -59.76
N SER A 472 -3.64 23.48 -60.53
CA SER A 472 -4.63 24.55 -60.37
C SER A 472 -6.02 24.11 -60.84
N SER A 473 -7.03 24.36 -60.02
CA SER A 473 -8.37 24.69 -60.50
C SER A 473 -8.87 25.91 -59.73
N GLY A 474 -9.49 26.84 -60.46
CA GLY A 474 -9.60 28.25 -60.11
C GLY A 474 -10.49 28.60 -58.91
N GLY A 475 -10.23 29.78 -58.37
CA GLY A 475 -11.05 30.45 -57.36
C GLY A 475 -10.18 31.15 -56.31
N LYS A 476 -9.77 32.39 -56.60
CA LYS A 476 -9.03 33.23 -55.64
C LYS A 476 -9.91 33.51 -54.42
N SER A 477 -9.64 32.85 -53.30
CA SER A 477 -10.08 33.28 -51.98
C SER A 477 -8.86 33.76 -51.19
N LEU A 478 -9.05 34.75 -50.30
CA LEU A 478 -8.01 35.27 -49.41
C LEU A 478 -7.31 34.20 -48.54
N ALA A 479 -7.84 32.96 -48.50
CA ALA A 479 -7.26 31.81 -47.81
C ALA A 479 -5.99 31.23 -48.49
N SER A 480 -5.75 31.51 -49.78
CA SER A 480 -4.53 31.07 -50.51
C SER A 480 -3.23 31.76 -50.06
N SER A 481 -3.32 32.72 -49.13
CA SER A 481 -2.18 33.51 -48.63
C SER A 481 -1.68 33.08 -47.26
N MET A 482 -2.35 32.12 -46.61
CA MET A 482 -2.04 31.68 -45.25
C MET A 482 -1.18 30.41 -45.29
N PRO A 483 0.03 30.41 -44.69
CA PRO A 483 0.86 29.21 -44.65
C PRO A 483 0.17 28.10 -43.84
N GLN A 484 0.07 26.91 -44.44
CA GLN A 484 -0.51 25.72 -43.82
C GLN A 484 0.56 24.95 -43.03
N LEU A 485 0.19 24.44 -41.85
CA LEU A 485 0.99 23.48 -41.09
C LEU A 485 0.26 22.14 -40.97
N PRO A 486 0.97 21.00 -41.04
CA PRO A 486 0.46 19.76 -40.49
C PRO A 486 0.04 19.98 -39.03
N GLY A 487 -1.18 19.58 -38.66
CA GLY A 487 -1.72 19.87 -37.32
C GLY A 487 -0.88 19.29 -36.18
N ALA A 488 -0.16 18.19 -36.41
CA ALA A 488 0.82 17.66 -35.46
C ALA A 488 2.00 18.63 -35.20
N ASN A 489 2.50 19.30 -36.23
CA ASN A 489 3.60 20.28 -36.10
C ASN A 489 3.10 21.56 -35.42
N PHE A 490 1.87 21.97 -35.72
CA PHE A 490 1.20 23.07 -35.03
C PHE A 490 1.04 22.77 -33.54
N ALA A 491 0.47 21.62 -33.18
CA ALA A 491 0.32 21.19 -31.79
C ALA A 491 1.67 21.08 -31.06
N ALA A 492 2.69 20.50 -31.71
CA ALA A 492 4.04 20.39 -31.15
C ALA A 492 4.68 21.77 -30.89
N SER A 493 4.46 22.76 -31.76
CA SER A 493 5.00 24.11 -31.56
C SER A 493 4.35 24.86 -30.39
N ILE A 494 3.06 24.62 -30.14
CA ILE A 494 2.34 25.14 -28.96
C ILE A 494 2.86 24.52 -27.67
N VAL A 495 2.91 23.18 -27.65
CA VAL A 495 3.34 22.40 -26.48
C VAL A 495 4.79 22.73 -26.14
N GLY A 496 5.66 22.72 -27.14
CA GLY A 496 7.09 23.03 -26.97
C GLY A 496 7.33 24.47 -26.50
N GLY A 497 6.56 25.44 -26.97
CA GLY A 497 6.75 26.82 -26.56
C GLY A 497 6.21 27.15 -25.17
N ALA A 498 5.11 26.53 -24.72
CA ALA A 498 4.67 26.60 -23.33
C ALA A 498 5.72 26.00 -22.38
N GLN A 499 6.24 24.81 -22.71
CA GLN A 499 7.26 24.13 -21.92
C GLN A 499 8.60 24.89 -21.88
N THR A 500 8.98 25.54 -22.98
CA THR A 500 10.19 26.39 -23.05
C THR A 500 10.04 27.64 -22.19
N PHE A 501 8.86 28.27 -22.21
CA PHE A 501 8.56 29.41 -21.35
C PHE A 501 8.68 29.04 -19.86
N SER A 502 8.06 27.93 -19.44
CA SER A 502 8.12 27.42 -18.06
C SER A 502 9.55 27.13 -17.60
N ASN A 503 10.34 26.44 -18.43
CA ASN A 503 11.69 26.04 -18.04
C ASN A 503 12.70 27.20 -18.00
N LYS A 504 12.54 28.20 -18.87
CA LYS A 504 13.60 29.22 -19.12
C LYS A 504 13.28 30.60 -18.54
N VAL A 505 12.01 31.02 -18.52
CA VAL A 505 11.59 32.32 -17.96
C VAL A 505 11.21 32.19 -16.50
N VAL A 506 10.41 31.17 -16.16
CA VAL A 506 9.99 30.90 -14.78
C VAL A 506 11.12 30.18 -14.02
N GLY A 507 11.88 29.31 -14.69
CA GLY A 507 13.01 28.59 -14.12
C GLY A 507 12.55 27.49 -13.18
N ASN A 508 13.16 27.33 -12.01
CA ASN A 508 12.66 26.40 -11.01
C ASN A 508 11.31 26.90 -10.49
N LEU A 509 10.22 26.23 -10.90
CA LEU A 509 8.83 26.51 -10.50
C LEU A 509 8.67 26.72 -8.99
N ASN A 510 9.43 26.01 -8.14
CA ASN A 510 9.39 26.19 -6.68
C ASN A 510 9.96 27.55 -6.25
N LYS A 511 11.05 28.01 -6.89
CA LYS A 511 11.65 29.33 -6.62
C LYS A 511 10.79 30.49 -7.16
N PHE A 512 9.91 30.22 -8.12
CA PHE A 512 8.97 31.21 -8.65
C PHE A 512 7.69 31.32 -7.82
N THR A 513 7.05 30.18 -7.54
CA THR A 513 5.73 30.09 -6.87
C THR A 513 5.78 30.36 -5.36
N SER A 514 6.85 29.96 -4.66
CA SER A 514 6.91 30.12 -3.19
C SER A 514 6.87 31.58 -2.74
N PRO A 515 7.61 32.52 -3.37
CA PRO A 515 7.51 33.95 -3.01
C PRO A 515 6.15 34.60 -3.36
N VAL A 516 5.49 34.12 -4.42
CA VAL A 516 4.15 34.61 -4.81
C VAL A 516 3.12 34.13 -3.78
N THR A 517 3.07 32.83 -3.51
CA THR A 517 2.17 32.22 -2.51
C THR A 517 2.40 32.78 -1.11
N GLN A 518 3.64 33.03 -0.68
CA GLN A 518 3.93 33.65 0.61
C GLN A 518 3.34 35.05 0.75
N LYS A 519 3.25 35.83 -0.34
CA LYS A 519 2.64 37.16 -0.34
C LYS A 519 1.12 37.13 -0.46
N THR A 520 0.58 36.25 -1.31
CA THR A 520 -0.85 36.24 -1.63
C THR A 520 -1.67 35.33 -0.72
N ASN A 521 -1.03 34.33 -0.10
CA ASN A 521 -1.64 33.36 0.81
C ASN A 521 -0.64 32.91 1.91
N PRO A 522 -0.28 33.81 2.86
CA PRO A 522 0.69 33.49 3.90
C PRO A 522 0.19 32.37 4.82
N LEU A 523 1.12 31.54 5.31
CA LEU A 523 0.82 30.46 6.24
C LEU A 523 0.24 31.01 7.57
N PRO A 524 -0.82 30.42 8.12
CA PRO A 524 -1.19 30.67 9.51
C PRO A 524 -0.06 30.15 10.42
N ILE A 525 0.43 31.01 11.31
CA ILE A 525 1.45 30.68 12.30
C ILE A 525 0.86 29.59 13.20
N ARG A 526 1.41 28.37 13.12
CA ARG A 526 1.11 27.30 14.08
C ARG A 526 2.17 27.34 15.18
N THR A 527 1.76 27.70 16.38
CA THR A 527 2.53 27.48 17.60
C THR A 527 2.68 25.97 17.80
N SER A 528 3.90 25.48 17.77
CA SER A 528 4.24 24.08 18.09
C SER A 528 4.22 23.87 19.60
N SER A 529 3.49 22.87 20.08
CA SER A 529 3.73 22.25 21.38
C SER A 529 4.03 20.77 21.15
N GLY A 530 5.23 20.37 21.56
CA GLY A 530 5.72 19.00 21.46
C GLY A 530 5.09 18.08 22.53
N GLY A 531 5.30 16.78 22.33
CA GLY A 531 4.99 15.75 23.29
C GLY A 531 5.69 14.46 22.88
N SER A 532 6.72 14.09 23.65
CA SER A 532 7.39 12.81 23.62
C SER A 532 6.65 11.80 24.49
N SER A 533 6.53 10.54 24.07
CA SER A 533 6.53 9.42 25.02
C SER A 533 6.99 8.13 24.35
N SER A 534 7.95 7.50 25.00
CA SER A 534 8.50 6.15 24.83
C SER A 534 7.48 5.04 25.13
N GLY A 535 7.74 3.83 24.63
CA GLY A 535 7.21 2.60 25.20
C GLY A 535 7.24 1.44 24.20
N GLY A 536 8.22 0.55 24.32
CA GLY A 536 8.25 -0.70 23.57
C GLY A 536 7.38 -1.77 24.21
N SER A 537 6.82 -2.64 23.38
CA SER A 537 6.49 -4.02 23.73
C SER A 537 6.39 -4.83 22.44
N SER A 538 7.27 -5.81 22.34
CA SER A 538 7.29 -6.87 21.33
C SER A 538 6.09 -7.80 21.54
N CYS A 539 5.23 -7.92 20.53
CA CYS A 539 4.29 -9.02 20.41
C CYS A 539 4.61 -9.72 19.08
N ALA A 540 5.21 -10.90 19.21
CA ALA A 540 5.27 -11.90 18.16
C ALA A 540 3.95 -12.65 18.21
N CYS A 541 3.22 -12.67 17.10
CA CYS A 541 2.34 -13.77 16.78
C CYS A 541 2.73 -14.24 15.38
N ALA A 542 2.43 -15.49 15.12
CA ALA A 542 2.49 -16.10 13.82
C ALA A 542 1.22 -16.96 13.72
N CYS A 543 0.44 -16.82 12.63
CA CYS A 543 -0.11 -17.99 11.94
C CYS A 543 -0.63 -17.70 10.53
N ALA A 544 -0.72 -18.80 9.78
CA ALA A 544 -0.94 -18.90 8.35
C ALA A 544 -2.33 -19.49 8.02
N CYS A 545 -2.83 -19.12 6.84
CA CYS A 545 -3.75 -19.83 5.93
C CYS A 545 -4.86 -20.78 6.46
N ALA A 546 -6.10 -20.32 6.16
CA ALA A 546 -7.19 -21.00 5.44
C ALA A 546 -7.96 -22.17 6.10
N GLY A 547 -9.19 -21.86 6.53
CA GLY A 547 -10.39 -22.70 6.40
C GLY A 547 -10.48 -23.97 7.25
N CYS A 548 -11.54 -24.05 8.05
CA CYS A 548 -11.90 -25.14 8.96
C CYS A 548 -11.18 -25.13 10.32
N ALA A 549 -12.01 -25.00 11.35
CA ALA A 549 -11.72 -25.05 12.77
C ALA A 549 -10.62 -26.06 13.15
N CYS A 550 -9.45 -25.56 13.58
CA CYS A 550 -8.34 -26.39 14.02
C CYS A 550 -7.94 -26.00 15.45
N ALA A 551 -8.09 -26.94 16.40
CA ALA A 551 -7.43 -26.88 17.69
C ALA A 551 -6.13 -27.71 17.57
N CYS A 552 -5.07 -27.09 17.05
CA CYS A 552 -3.77 -27.75 16.83
C CYS A 552 -2.89 -27.58 18.06
N ALA A 553 -2.46 -28.69 18.69
CA ALA A 553 -1.48 -28.62 19.76
C ALA A 553 -0.18 -27.95 19.27
N GLY A 554 0.44 -27.13 20.11
CA GLY A 554 1.80 -26.64 19.89
C GLY A 554 2.82 -27.78 19.73
N GLY A 555 3.92 -27.51 19.05
CA GLY A 555 5.03 -28.48 18.95
C GLY A 555 5.92 -28.40 20.18
N GLY A 556 6.09 -29.50 20.91
CA GLY A 556 7.10 -29.65 21.96
C GLY A 556 8.53 -29.68 21.40
N ARG A 557 9.52 -29.52 22.27
CA ARG A 557 10.93 -29.73 21.98
C ARG A 557 11.31 -31.20 21.98
#